data_AF-A0AAX6EUF9-F1
#
_entry.id   AF-A0AAX6EUF9-F1
#
_cell.length_a   1.000
_cell.length_b   1.000
_cell.length_c   1.000
_cell.angle_alpha   90.00
_cell.angle_beta   90.00
_cell.angle_gamma   90.00
#
_symmetry.space_group_name_H-M   'P 1'
#
loop_
_entity.id
_entity.type
_entity.pdbx_description
1 polymer ?
#
loop_
_entity_poly.entity_id
_entity_poly.type
_entity_poly.pdbx_seq_one_letter_code
_entity_poly.pdbx_strand_id
1 'polypeptide(L)' 'MPYGKEAKEELVKLVQGKPLKVYVYGDDMYGRSVGDIYCSGTFVQEKMLRKGCA' A
#
# COMPACT_ATOMS: atom_id res chain seq x y z
N MET A 1 5.21 8.82 15.21
CA MET A 1 5.50 9.22 13.82
C MET A 1 4.52 10.31 13.42
N PRO A 2 4.97 11.50 13.02
CA PRO A 2 4.08 12.64 12.74
C PRO A 2 3.15 12.44 11.54
N TYR A 3 3.56 11.66 10.52
CA TYR A 3 2.83 11.54 9.24
C TYR A 3 1.94 10.29 9.12
N GLY A 4 1.81 9.48 10.17
CA GLY A 4 1.08 8.20 10.11
C GLY A 4 -0.40 8.34 9.77
N LYS A 5 -1.04 9.44 10.19
CA LYS A 5 -2.45 9.71 9.89
C LYS A 5 -2.66 10.06 8.42
N GLU A 6 -1.85 10.98 7.89
CA GLU A 6 -1.92 11.41 6.48
C GLU A 6 -1.61 10.25 5.52
N ALA A 7 -0.58 9.47 5.82
CA ALA A 7 -0.25 8.28 5.04
C ALA A 7 -1.39 7.27 5.01
N LYS A 8 -2.04 7.02 6.15
CA LYS A 8 -3.21 6.14 6.22
C LYS A 8 -4.36 6.68 5.38
N GLU A 9 -4.67 7.96 5.47
CA GLU A 9 -5.75 8.60 4.70
C GLU A 9 -5.50 8.51 3.19
N GLU A 10 -4.26 8.75 2.74
CA GLU A 10 -3.92 8.62 1.31
C GLU A 10 -3.97 7.18 0.82
N LEU A 11 -3.49 6.22 1.62
CA LEU A 11 -3.61 4.81 1.29
C LEU A 11 -5.08 4.40 1.14
N VAL A 12 -5.93 4.79 2.10
CA VAL A 12 -7.38 4.52 2.09
C VAL A 12 -8.02 5.07 0.82
N LYS A 13 -7.73 6.31 0.41
CA LYS A 13 -8.25 6.89 -0.84
C LYS A 13 -7.80 6.12 -2.08
N LEU A 14 -6.59 5.56 -2.06
CA LEU A 14 -6.05 4.79 -3.17
C LEU A 14 -6.76 3.44 -3.31
N VAL A 15 -6.97 2.70 -2.21
CA VAL A 15 -7.33 1.27 -2.26
C VAL A 15 -8.74 0.93 -1.78
N GLN A 16 -9.39 1.76 -0.95
CA GLN A 16 -10.66 1.40 -0.33
C GLN A 16 -11.78 1.26 -1.37
N GLY A 17 -12.52 0.15 -1.28
CA GLY A 17 -13.66 -0.13 -2.16
C GLY A 17 -13.29 -0.46 -3.60
N LYS A 18 -12.02 -0.67 -3.91
CA LYS A 18 -11.54 -0.97 -5.27
C LYS A 18 -10.93 -2.36 -5.36
N PRO A 19 -11.00 -3.02 -6.53
CA PRO A 19 -10.32 -4.30 -6.76
C PRO A 19 -8.80 -4.10 -6.73
N LEU A 20 -8.13 -4.95 -5.96
CA LEU A 20 -6.68 -4.94 -5.80
C LEU A 20 -6.07 -6.20 -6.40
N LYS A 21 -4.90 -6.05 -7.01
CA LYS A 21 -4.03 -7.16 -7.37
C LYS A 21 -2.81 -7.12 -6.45
N VAL A 22 -2.57 -8.21 -5.74
CA VAL A 22 -1.45 -8.34 -4.80
C VAL A 22 -0.44 -9.33 -5.36
N TYR A 23 0.82 -8.92 -5.48
CA TYR A 23 1.94 -9.80 -5.85
C TYR A 23 2.75 -10.13 -4.60
N VAL A 24 2.51 -11.31 -4.03
CA VAL A 24 3.17 -11.76 -2.79
C VAL A 24 4.57 -12.28 -3.10
N TYR A 25 5.55 -11.83 -2.33
CA TYR A 25 6.95 -12.24 -2.39
C TYR A 25 7.30 -13.36 -1.40
N GLY A 26 6.58 -13.41 -0.29
CA GLY A 26 6.79 -14.34 0.80
C GLY A 26 6.11 -13.83 2.06
N ASP A 27 6.31 -14.54 3.16
CA ASP A 27 5.81 -14.16 4.47
C ASP A 27 6.96 -13.63 5.34
N ASP A 28 6.64 -12.70 6.25
CA ASP A 28 7.60 -12.23 7.26
C ASP A 28 7.77 -13.26 8.40
N MET A 29 8.67 -12.96 9.34
CA MET A 29 8.93 -13.83 10.50
C MET A 29 7.73 -14.05 11.44
N TYR A 30 6.63 -13.32 11.24
CA TYR A 30 5.38 -13.45 11.98
C TYR A 30 4.27 -14.12 11.15
N GLY A 31 4.59 -14.62 9.95
CA GLY A 31 3.64 -15.29 9.05
C GLY A 31 2.71 -14.33 8.30
N ARG A 32 3.09 -13.05 8.14
CA ARG A 32 2.30 -12.07 7.37
C ARG A 32 2.84 -11.97 5.96
N SER A 33 1.95 -12.06 4.96
CA SER A 33 2.34 -11.93 3.56
C SER A 33 2.83 -10.53 3.22
N VAL A 34 3.98 -10.48 2.56
CA VAL A 34 4.64 -9.28 2.06
C VAL A 34 4.49 -9.27 0.55
N GLY A 35 4.02 -8.16 -0.02
CA GLY A 35 3.75 -8.08 -1.44
C GLY A 35 3.49 -6.68 -1.95
N ASP A 36 3.51 -6.55 -3.27
CA ASP A 36 3.15 -5.33 -3.98
C ASP A 36 1.65 -5.25 -4.23
N ILE A 37 1.11 -4.03 -4.14
CA ILE A 37 -0.31 -3.77 -4.37
C ILE A 37 -0.47 -2.91 -5.62
N TYR A 38 -1.30 -3.41 -6.52
CA TYR A 38 -1.80 -2.68 -7.68
C TYR A 38 -3.29 -2.45 -7.53
N CYS A 39 -3.73 -1.22 -7.72
CA CYS A 39 -5.13 -0.85 -7.75
C CYS A 39 -5.46 -0.29 -9.13
N SER A 40 -6.29 -1.00 -9.91
CA SER A 40 -6.67 -0.59 -11.27
C SER A 40 -5.48 -0.22 -12.17
N GLY A 41 -4.40 -1.00 -12.11
CA GLY A 41 -3.16 -0.76 -12.86
C GLY A 41 -2.22 0.28 -12.25
N THR A 42 -2.60 0.96 -11.17
CA THR A 42 -1.73 1.89 -10.44
C THR A 42 -0.91 1.14 -9.41
N PHE A 43 0.41 1.34 -9.43
CA PHE A 43 1.30 0.82 -8.39
C PHE A 43 1.19 1.68 -7.12
N VAL A 44 0.64 1.10 -6.04
CA VAL A 44 0.25 1.84 -4.83
C VAL A 44 1.47 2.35 -4.07
N GLN A 45 2.52 1.55 -3.94
CA GLN A 45 3.72 1.96 -3.19
C GLN A 45 4.44 3.15 -3.84
N GLU A 46 4.56 3.18 -5.17
CA GLU A 46 5.14 4.34 -5.87
C GLU A 46 4.34 5.62 -5.61
N LYS A 47 3.00 5.56 -5.65
CA LYS A 47 2.15 6.72 -5.34
C LYS A 47 2.35 7.22 -3.92
N MET A 48 2.52 6.30 -2.96
CA MET A 48 2.77 6.63 -1.55
C MET A 48 4.12 7.31 -1.37
N LEU A 49 5.19 6.78 -1.98
CA LEU A 49 6.54 7.35 -1.95
C LEU A 49 6.59 8.76 -2.55
N ARG A 50 6.00 8.96 -3.74
CA ARG A 50 5.98 10.27 -4.41
C ARG A 50 5.24 11.35 -3.59
N LYS A 51 4.34 10.95 -2.69
CA LYS A 51 3.61 11.85 -1.79
C LYS A 51 4.31 12.06 -0.44
N GLY A 52 5.45 11.42 -0.19
CA GLY A 52 6.14 11.46 1.11
C GLY A 52 5.36 10.73 2.22
N CYS A 53 4.51 9.77 1.85
CA CYS A 53 3.65 9.03 2.76
C CYS A 53 4.21 7.65 3.15
N ALA A 54 5.46 7.35 2.81
CA ALA A 54 6.13 6.07 3.05
C ALA A 54 7.59 6.30 3.44
#